data_AF-A0A1A2DZG3-F1
#
_entry.id   AF-A0A1A2DZG3-F1
#
_cell.length_a   1.000
_cell.length_b   1.000
_cell.length_c   1.000
_cell.angle_alpha   90.00
_cell.angle_beta   90.00
_cell.angle_gamma   90.00
#
_symmetry.space_group_name_H-M   'P 1'
#
loop_
_entity.id
_entity.type
_entity.pdbx_description
1 polymer ?
#
loop_
_entity_poly.entity_id
_entity_poly.type
_entity_poly.pdbx_seq_one_letter_code
_entity_poly.pdbx_strand_id
1 'polypeptide(L)'
;MAELVASLREVVPNLDGSLECVQGPTAAYNEYGFEAAAITALAMATGAPQLVERTIHRVEVTFDRPHAVVAVARGGAWEGVPLLHCWVTP
;
A
#
# COMPACT_ATOMS: atom_id res chain seq x y z
N MET A 1 4.64 -13.98 7.70
CA MET A 1 5.54 -14.44 6.63
C MET A 1 5.45 -15.94 6.39
N ALA A 2 5.59 -16.80 7.42
CA ALA A 2 5.51 -18.26 7.27
C ALA A 2 4.20 -18.77 6.62
N GLU A 3 3.07 -18.16 6.97
CA GLU A 3 1.74 -18.50 6.42
C GLU A 3 1.59 -18.13 4.93
N LEU A 4 2.13 -16.98 4.52
CA LEU A 4 2.18 -16.54 3.11
C LEU A 4 3.02 -17.52 2.27
N VAL A 5 4.14 -17.98 2.82
CA VAL A 5 5.04 -18.94 2.16
C VAL A 5 4.35 -20.31 1.98
N ALA A 6 3.60 -20.77 3.00
CA ALA A 6 2.85 -22.02 2.92
C ALA A 6 1.74 -21.95 1.85
N SER A 7 0.96 -20.86 1.85
CA SER A 7 -0.09 -20.62 0.85
C SER A 7 0.48 -20.51 -0.57
N LEU A 8 1.63 -19.87 -0.74
CA LEU A 8 2.28 -19.74 -2.05
C LEU A 8 2.74 -21.10 -2.61
N ARG A 9 3.26 -21.98 -1.74
CA ARG A 9 3.67 -23.35 -2.12
C ARG A 9 2.48 -24.22 -2.49
N GLU A 10 1.33 -24.00 -1.87
CA GLU A 10 0.09 -24.70 -2.22
C GLU A 10 -0.41 -24.32 -3.62
N VAL A 11 -0.27 -23.04 -4.00
CA VAL A 11 -0.70 -22.53 -5.31
C VAL A 11 0.36 -22.75 -6.40
N VAL A 12 1.64 -22.88 -6.03
CA VAL A 12 2.76 -23.14 -6.96
C VAL A 12 3.59 -24.33 -6.48
N PRO A 13 3.15 -25.57 -6.78
CA PRO A 13 3.66 -26.80 -6.15
C PRO A 13 5.12 -27.17 -6.50
N ASN A 14 5.73 -26.55 -7.50
CA ASN A 14 7.12 -26.79 -7.92
C ASN A 14 8.06 -25.61 -7.59
N LEU A 15 7.70 -24.81 -6.59
CA LEU A 15 8.48 -23.65 -6.19
C LEU A 15 9.64 -24.10 -5.27
N ASP A 16 10.73 -24.54 -5.89
CA ASP A 16 11.96 -24.96 -5.21
C ASP A 16 12.85 -23.75 -4.83
N GLY A 17 13.57 -23.84 -3.70
CA GLY A 17 14.52 -22.82 -3.24
C GLY A 17 14.08 -22.00 -2.01
N SER A 18 14.94 -21.09 -1.56
CA SER A 18 14.63 -20.15 -0.47
C SER A 18 13.65 -19.09 -0.96
N LEU A 19 12.52 -18.95 -0.26
CA LEU A 19 11.49 -17.98 -0.59
C LEU A 19 11.70 -16.70 0.21
N GLU A 20 12.00 -15.62 -0.49
CA GLU A 20 12.10 -14.28 0.08
C GLU A 20 10.96 -13.41 -0.47
N CYS A 21 10.27 -12.71 0.42
CA CYS A 21 9.23 -11.75 0.07
C CYS A 21 9.72 -10.37 0.48
N VAL A 22 10.01 -9.52 -0.51
CA VAL A 22 10.48 -8.15 -0.29
C VAL A 22 9.40 -7.18 -0.76
N GLN A 23 9.09 -6.21 0.10
CA GLN A 23 8.23 -5.08 -0.21
C GLN A 23 9.02 -3.78 -0.06
N GLY A 24 9.00 -2.94 -1.10
CA GLY A 24 9.56 -1.59 -1.08
C GLY A 24 8.46 -0.55 -1.20
N PRO A 25 7.96 0.01 -0.08
CA PRO A 25 7.02 1.12 -0.10
C PRO A 25 7.76 2.47 -0.09
N THR A 26 7.25 3.43 -0.86
CA THR A 26 7.59 4.85 -0.77
C THR A 26 6.32 5.65 -0.55
N ALA A 27 6.43 6.75 0.20
CA ALA A 27 5.33 7.67 0.40
C ALA A 27 5.85 9.09 0.64
N ALA A 28 5.08 10.08 0.20
CA ALA A 28 5.42 11.48 0.33
C ALA A 28 4.17 12.35 0.47
N TYR A 29 4.34 13.51 1.11
CA TYR A 29 3.38 14.60 1.07
C TYR A 29 3.81 15.63 0.03
N ASN A 30 2.85 16.16 -0.73
CA ASN A 30 3.03 17.26 -1.66
C ASN A 30 1.85 18.25 -1.54
N GLU A 31 1.86 19.29 -2.37
CA GLU A 31 0.81 20.33 -2.41
C GLU A 31 -0.60 19.82 -2.76
N TYR A 32 -0.70 18.61 -3.33
CA TYR A 32 -1.95 17.94 -3.67
C TYR A 32 -2.40 16.89 -2.64
N GLY A 33 -1.57 16.60 -1.62
CA GLY A 33 -1.89 15.66 -0.54
C GLY A 33 -0.84 14.59 -0.33
N PHE A 34 -1.28 13.35 -0.12
CA PHE A 34 -0.42 12.19 0.17
C PHE A 34 -0.36 11.26 -1.04
N GLU A 35 0.86 10.89 -1.44
CA GLU A 35 1.12 9.89 -2.46
C GLU A 35 1.90 8.72 -1.88
N ALA A 36 1.57 7.52 -2.35
CA ALA A 36 2.24 6.28 -1.94
C ALA A 36 2.37 5.33 -3.12
N ALA A 37 3.52 4.67 -3.21
CA ALA A 37 3.76 3.56 -4.11
C ALA A 37 4.32 2.39 -3.31
N ALA A 38 3.94 1.16 -3.66
CA ALA A 38 4.54 -0.03 -3.08
C ALA A 38 4.82 -1.03 -4.19
N ILE A 39 6.06 -1.52 -4.23
CA ILE A 39 6.47 -2.63 -5.08
C ILE A 39 6.62 -3.84 -4.18
N THR A 40 5.74 -4.83 -4.34
CA THR A 40 5.88 -6.14 -3.70
C THR A 40 6.42 -7.12 -4.74
N ALA A 41 7.66 -7.58 -4.57
CA ALA A 41 8.26 -8.54 -5.48
C ALA A 41 7.75 -9.96 -5.16
N LEU A 42 6.63 -10.32 -5.77
CA LEU A 42 6.11 -11.68 -5.95
C LEU A 42 5.16 -11.61 -7.15
N ALA A 43 5.46 -12.30 -8.26
CA ALA A 43 4.82 -12.00 -9.55
C ALA A 43 3.30 -12.25 -9.55
N MET A 44 2.49 -11.18 -9.65
CA MET A 44 1.11 -11.08 -10.18
C MET A 44 0.77 -9.61 -10.52
N ALA A 45 -0.10 -9.40 -11.52
CA ALA A 45 -0.38 -8.09 -12.14
C ALA A 45 -1.18 -7.12 -11.23
N THR A 46 -0.81 -5.83 -11.25
CA THR A 46 -1.40 -4.76 -10.44
C THR A 46 -2.49 -3.97 -11.19
N GLY A 47 -3.49 -3.49 -10.45
CA GLY A 47 -4.47 -2.51 -10.93
C GLY A 47 -4.03 -1.07 -10.62
N ALA A 48 -4.28 -0.14 -11.54
CA ALA A 48 -4.02 1.28 -11.35
C ALA A 48 -5.18 1.98 -10.63
N PRO A 49 -4.92 2.92 -9.71
CA PRO A 49 -5.98 3.71 -9.09
C PRO A 49 -6.70 4.57 -10.15
N GLN A 50 -8.03 4.67 -10.05
CA GLN A 50 -8.81 5.59 -10.86
C GLN A 50 -8.90 6.95 -10.15
N LEU A 51 -8.43 8.00 -10.82
CA LEU A 51 -8.58 9.38 -10.35
C LEU A 51 -9.98 9.88 -10.68
N VAL A 52 -10.65 10.49 -9.69
CA VAL A 52 -12.01 11.02 -9.85
C VAL A 52 -12.07 12.45 -9.33
N GLU A 53 -12.59 13.37 -10.14
CA GLU A 53 -12.79 14.76 -9.73
C GLU A 53 -13.93 14.88 -8.69
N ARG A 54 -13.67 15.62 -7.61
CA ARG A 54 -14.63 15.86 -6.52
C ARG A 54 -14.44 17.26 -5.94
N THR A 55 -15.54 17.90 -5.57
CA THR A 55 -15.53 19.12 -4.76
C THR A 55 -15.16 18.76 -3.33
N ILE A 56 -14.09 19.36 -2.80
CA ILE A 56 -13.60 19.13 -1.43
C ILE A 56 -13.56 20.43 -0.63
N HIS A 57 -13.76 20.33 0.67
CA HIS A 57 -13.48 21.44 1.59
C HIS A 57 -12.00 21.39 1.99
N ARG A 58 -11.28 22.49 1.79
CA ARG A 58 -9.87 22.60 2.18
C ARG A 58 -9.78 22.98 3.66
N VAL A 59 -9.05 22.18 4.43
CA VAL A 59 -8.68 22.45 5.82
C VAL A 59 -7.17 22.34 5.92
N GLU A 60 -6.54 23.28 6.61
CA GLU A 60 -5.10 23.22 6.89
C GLU A 60 -4.88 22.49 8.22
N VAL A 61 -4.04 21.47 8.20
CA VAL A 61 -3.69 20.66 9.38
C VAL A 61 -2.18 20.52 9.43
N THR A 62 -1.59 20.82 10.59
CA THR A 62 -0.15 20.68 10.82
C THR A 62 0.14 19.35 11.51
N PHE A 63 1.01 18.53 10.91
CA PHE A 63 1.46 17.26 11.48
C PHE A 63 2.85 17.38 12.11
N ASP A 64 2.93 18.09 13.24
CA ASP A 64 4.20 18.43 13.93
C ASP A 64 4.62 17.42 15.02
N ARG A 65 3.95 16.27 15.11
CA ARG A 65 4.20 15.21 16.10
C ARG A 65 4.17 13.84 15.44
N PRO A 66 4.76 12.80 16.06
CA PRO A 66 4.64 11.43 15.59
C PRO A 66 3.17 11.06 15.32
N HIS A 67 2.88 10.58 14.12
CA HIS A 67 1.52 10.25 13.70
C HIS A 67 1.51 9.03 12.79
N ALA A 68 0.39 8.30 12.81
CA ALA A 68 0.17 7.18 11.93
C ALA A 68 -0.50 7.64 10.63
N VAL A 69 -0.08 7.08 9.51
CA VAL A 69 -0.71 7.26 8.20
C VAL A 69 -1.24 5.91 7.74
N VAL A 70 -2.48 5.90 7.23
CA VAL A 70 -3.09 4.73 6.59
C VAL A 70 -3.75 5.16 5.30
N ALA A 71 -3.28 4.62 4.18
CA ALA A 71 -3.92 4.79 2.88
C ALA A 71 -4.91 3.65 2.63
N VAL A 72 -6.17 3.97 2.39
CA VAL A 72 -7.25 3.00 2.19
C VAL A 72 -7.81 3.14 0.79
N ALA A 73 -7.90 2.03 0.06
CA ALA A 73 -8.52 1.98 -1.25
C ALA A 73 -10.02 2.31 -1.19
N ARG A 74 -10.48 3.08 -2.18
CA ARG A 74 -11.88 3.43 -2.37
C ARG A 74 -12.29 3.05 -3.80
N GLY A 75 -13.43 2.39 -3.93
CA GLY A 75 -14.03 1.91 -5.16
C GLY A 75 -13.59 0.50 -5.57
N GLY A 76 -14.46 -0.16 -6.33
CA GLY A 76 -14.17 -1.45 -6.96
C GLY A 76 -13.94 -2.60 -5.99
N ALA A 77 -13.20 -3.61 -6.45
CA ALA A 77 -12.93 -4.84 -5.70
C ALA A 77 -12.03 -4.65 -4.45
N TRP A 78 -11.48 -3.46 -4.28
CA TRP A 78 -10.53 -3.13 -3.21
C TRP A 78 -11.10 -2.13 -2.19
N GLU A 79 -12.41 -1.81 -2.23
CA GLU A 79 -13.03 -0.89 -1.27
C GLU A 79 -12.72 -1.27 0.18
N GLY A 80 -12.17 -0.30 0.94
CA GLY A 80 -11.86 -0.46 2.35
C GLY A 80 -10.54 -1.18 2.65
N VAL A 81 -9.80 -1.63 1.63
CA VAL A 81 -8.53 -2.34 1.83
C VAL A 81 -7.40 -1.34 2.16
N PRO A 82 -6.68 -1.50 3.29
CA PRO A 82 -5.50 -0.69 3.59
C PRO A 82 -4.36 -1.07 2.65
N LEU A 83 -3.91 -0.11 1.84
CA LEU A 83 -2.83 -0.29 0.87
C LEU A 83 -1.45 0.02 1.46
N LEU A 84 -1.39 0.97 2.40
CA LEU A 84 -0.17 1.35 3.10
C LEU A 84 -0.52 1.76 4.53
N HIS A 85 0.35 1.39 5.47
CA HIS A 85 0.35 1.96 6.81
C HIS A 85 1.79 2.25 7.24
N CYS A 86 2.03 3.39 7.89
CA CYS A 86 3.33 3.72 8.43
C CYS A 86 3.22 4.68 9.62
N TRP A 87 4.31 4.77 10.37
CA TRP A 87 4.54 5.85 11.31
C TRP A 87 5.39 6.92 10.65
N VAL A 88 4.98 8.17 10.80
CA VAL A 88 5.76 9.34 10.43
C VAL A 88 6.28 9.97 11.72
N THR A 89 7.59 10.12 11.80
CA THR A 89 8.27 10.91 12.84
C THR A 89 8.84 12.15 12.13
N PRO A 90 8.30 13.36 12.42
CA PRO A 90 8.73 14.60 11.77
C PRO A 90 10.19 14.96 11.99
#